data_AF-A0A3D2D760-F1
#
_entry.id   AF-A0A3D2D760-F1
#
_cell.length_a   1.000
_cell.length_b   1.000
_cell.length_c   1.000
_cell.angle_alpha   90.00
_cell.angle_beta   90.00
_cell.angle_gamma   90.00
#
_symmetry.space_group_name_H-M   'P 1'
#
loop_
_entity.id
_entity.type
_entity.pdbx_description
1 polymer ?
#
loop_
_entity_poly.entity_id
_entity_poly.type
_entity_poly.pdbx_seq_one_letter_code
_entity_poly.pdbx_strand_id
1 'polypeptide(L)'
;MEVLKVIMYVAVCLAAINLIYFALKCGRKFNEADAPATEPAAPAAKAENAKPTEEVVEIAPVKEEKAAPAEEATEEVAVSEEEEHDEFAFSGERGKRVPFAEKLLSLNENVQGYYDAIVNEFASFRKINRRISVPCTSFRFGRELVAKVAVRGRTMKLHLALDVKDFDENVYFQKDMSDVKAYAEVPFTVKVKSDRGAKNAIKLINVLAEKRGIEKKARYEKIDAVALLKETLK
;
A
#
# COMPACT_ATOMS: atom_id res chain seq x y z
N MET A 1 -19.53 56.69 -27.82
CA MET A 1 -18.85 56.56 -26.51
C MET A 1 -19.38 55.40 -25.66
N GLU A 2 -20.64 55.01 -25.78
CA GLU A 2 -21.20 53.93 -24.94
C GLU A 2 -20.67 52.53 -25.28
N VAL A 3 -20.49 52.22 -26.57
CA VAL A 3 -19.94 50.93 -27.02
C VAL A 3 -18.53 50.68 -26.45
N LEU A 4 -17.71 51.72 -26.36
CA LEU A 4 -16.35 51.62 -25.81
C LEU A 4 -16.36 51.31 -24.29
N LYS A 5 -17.34 51.84 -23.55
CA LYS A 5 -17.52 51.57 -22.11
C LYS A 5 -17.96 50.11 -21.88
N VAL A 6 -18.84 49.58 -22.72
CA VAL A 6 -19.30 48.19 -22.63
C VAL A 6 -18.14 47.22 -22.90
N ILE A 7 -17.33 47.48 -23.93
CA ILE A 7 -16.16 46.64 -24.26
C ILE A 7 -15.14 46.65 -23.10
N MET A 8 -14.87 47.81 -22.51
CA MET A 8 -13.97 47.91 -21.36
C MET A 8 -14.52 47.16 -20.13
N TYR A 9 -15.83 47.25 -19.88
CA TYR A 9 -16.46 46.52 -18.77
C TYR A 9 -16.37 45.00 -18.95
N VAL A 10 -16.61 44.50 -20.16
CA VAL A 10 -16.48 43.07 -20.49
C VAL A 10 -15.02 42.61 -20.32
N ALA A 11 -14.04 43.39 -20.77
CA ALA A 11 -12.63 43.06 -20.62
C ALA A 11 -12.20 42.96 -19.13
N VAL A 12 -12.67 43.89 -18.28
CA VAL A 12 -12.41 43.87 -16.84
C VAL A 12 -13.07 42.66 -16.18
N CYS A 13 -14.31 42.32 -16.55
CA CYS A 13 -15.00 41.13 -16.04
C CYS A 13 -14.26 39.83 -16.41
N LEU A 14 -13.78 39.72 -17.65
CA LEU A 14 -13.01 38.54 -18.09
C LEU A 14 -11.66 38.44 -17.35
N ALA A 15 -10.99 39.56 -17.08
CA ALA A 15 -9.77 39.57 -16.28
C ALA A 15 -10.02 39.14 -14.82
N ALA A 16 -11.11 39.60 -14.21
CA ALA A 16 -11.50 39.21 -12.86
C ALA A 16 -11.83 37.71 -12.76
N ILE A 17 -12.54 37.16 -13.74
CA ILE A 17 -12.83 35.71 -13.80
C ILE A 17 -11.54 34.90 -13.91
N ASN A 18 -10.59 35.33 -14.75
CA ASN A 18 -9.30 34.68 -14.88
C ASN A 18 -8.46 34.77 -13.59
N LEU A 19 -8.51 35.90 -12.88
CA LEU A 19 -7.84 36.09 -11.59
C LEU A 19 -8.43 35.16 -10.50
N ILE A 20 -9.76 35.04 -10.45
CA ILE A 20 -10.45 34.12 -9.53
C ILE A 20 -10.08 32.67 -9.86
N TYR A 21 -10.08 32.30 -11.14
CA TYR A 21 -9.67 30.95 -11.56
C TYR A 21 -8.21 30.66 -11.22
N PHE A 22 -7.32 31.65 -11.38
CA PHE A 22 -5.92 31.56 -11.00
C PHE A 22 -5.75 31.41 -9.48
N ALA A 23 -6.48 32.20 -8.68
CA ALA A 23 -6.47 32.12 -7.22
C ALA A 23 -6.97 30.75 -6.71
N LEU A 24 -8.05 30.21 -7.28
CA LEU A 24 -8.57 28.88 -6.94
C LEU A 24 -7.61 27.74 -7.34
N LYS A 25 -6.83 27.94 -8.41
CA LYS A 25 -5.83 26.97 -8.87
C LYS A 25 -4.52 27.04 -8.08
N CYS A 26 -4.15 28.22 -7.57
CA CYS A 26 -2.96 28.42 -6.75
C CYS A 26 -3.20 28.18 -5.25
N GLY A 27 -4.44 28.31 -4.75
CA GLY A 27 -4.76 28.22 -3.32
C GLY A 27 -4.73 26.82 -2.68
N ARG A 28 -4.26 25.78 -3.38
CA ARG A 28 -4.26 24.39 -2.86
C ARG A 28 -2.90 23.89 -2.34
N LYS A 29 -1.98 24.79 -1.99
CA LYS A 29 -0.62 24.45 -1.50
C LYS A 29 -0.09 25.31 -0.36
N PHE A 30 -0.94 25.80 0.54
CA PHE A 30 -0.49 26.46 1.77
C PHE A 30 -1.36 26.01 2.93
N ASN A 31 -1.03 24.86 3.49
CA ASN A 31 -1.31 24.52 4.88
C ASN A 31 -0.21 23.55 5.31
N GLU A 32 1.01 24.08 5.36
CA GLU A 32 2.08 23.50 6.16
C GLU A 32 3.08 24.62 6.47
N ALA A 33 2.86 25.27 7.61
CA ALA A 33 3.83 26.12 8.28
C ALA A 33 3.55 26.06 9.78
N ASP A 34 4.48 25.42 10.48
CA ASP A 34 5.03 25.77 11.78
C ASP A 34 4.07 26.00 12.97
N ALA A 35 4.15 25.06 13.93
CA ALA A 35 4.07 25.37 15.34
C ALA A 35 5.48 25.18 15.96
N PRO A 36 6.10 26.23 16.53
CA PRO A 36 7.43 26.14 17.13
C PRO A 36 7.40 25.66 18.58
N ALA A 37 8.57 25.22 19.01
CA ALA A 37 8.99 24.68 20.30
C ALA A 37 8.43 25.39 21.55
N THR A 38 8.05 24.58 22.54
CA THR A 38 8.01 24.94 23.96
C THR A 38 8.45 23.74 24.82
N GLU A 39 9.72 23.75 25.20
CA GLU A 39 10.22 23.32 26.53
C GLU A 39 10.76 24.60 27.18
N PRO A 40 10.77 24.79 28.54
CA PRO A 40 11.16 23.78 29.52
C PRO A 40 10.44 23.85 30.90
N ALA A 41 10.90 23.01 31.82
CA ALA A 41 10.99 23.17 33.28
C ALA A 41 10.11 22.24 34.16
N ALA A 42 10.78 21.23 34.72
CA ALA A 42 10.49 20.66 36.05
C ALA A 42 10.97 21.66 37.14
N PRO A 43 10.47 21.66 38.41
CA PRO A 43 10.84 20.59 39.36
C PRO A 43 9.82 20.28 40.52
N ALA A 44 10.18 19.24 41.29
CA ALA A 44 10.01 19.05 42.75
C ALA A 44 8.70 18.49 43.39
N ALA A 45 8.80 17.20 43.74
CA ALA A 45 8.38 16.43 44.93
C ALA A 45 7.66 17.07 46.16
N LYS A 46 6.64 16.35 46.69
CA LYS A 46 6.47 15.85 48.09
C LYS A 46 5.21 14.96 48.20
N ALA A 47 5.32 13.68 48.62
CA ALA A 47 4.89 13.07 49.91
C ALA A 47 3.47 13.47 50.39
N GLU A 48 2.55 12.61 50.86
CA GLU A 48 2.68 11.51 51.85
C GLU A 48 1.31 10.79 52.05
N ASN A 49 1.34 9.49 52.44
CA ASN A 49 0.35 8.70 53.22
C ASN A 49 -1.10 8.46 52.70
N ALA A 50 -1.77 7.31 52.84
CA ALA A 50 -1.65 6.19 53.80
C ALA A 50 -2.18 4.83 53.24
N LYS A 51 -1.58 3.75 53.76
CA LYS A 51 -1.85 2.29 53.68
C LYS A 51 -3.04 1.87 54.60
N PRO A 52 -3.34 0.57 54.89
CA PRO A 52 -3.29 -0.74 54.14
C PRO A 52 -4.53 -1.67 54.45
N THR A 53 -4.58 -2.90 53.87
CA THR A 53 -4.83 -4.26 54.49
C THR A 53 -5.27 -5.25 53.39
N GLU A 54 -4.51 -6.30 52.98
CA GLU A 54 -4.27 -7.65 53.59
C GLU A 54 -5.58 -8.43 53.86
N GLU A 55 -5.81 -9.71 53.49
CA GLU A 55 -5.05 -10.99 53.54
C GLU A 55 -5.49 -11.91 52.35
N VAL A 56 -4.65 -12.65 51.59
CA VAL A 56 -3.94 -13.93 51.85
C VAL A 56 -4.78 -15.03 52.51
N VAL A 57 -5.05 -16.16 51.82
CA VAL A 57 -4.73 -17.53 52.28
C VAL A 57 -4.69 -18.50 51.09
N GLU A 58 -3.60 -19.23 51.06
CA GLU A 58 -3.07 -20.27 50.17
C GLU A 58 -3.65 -21.65 50.59
N ILE A 59 -3.83 -22.67 49.72
CA ILE A 59 -2.99 -23.90 49.65
C ILE A 59 -3.77 -24.98 48.82
N ALA A 60 -3.05 -25.69 47.94
CA ALA A 60 -3.47 -26.84 47.12
C ALA A 60 -3.35 -28.19 47.90
N PRO A 61 -3.34 -29.43 47.33
CA PRO A 61 -3.75 -30.01 46.02
C PRO A 61 -4.51 -31.38 46.16
N VAL A 62 -4.52 -32.21 45.09
CA VAL A 62 -4.82 -33.68 44.95
C VAL A 62 -6.18 -33.98 44.25
N LYS A 63 -6.36 -34.91 43.28
CA LYS A 63 -5.58 -35.71 42.30
C LYS A 63 -6.61 -36.63 41.55
N GLU A 64 -6.34 -37.00 40.29
CA GLU A 64 -6.89 -38.16 39.52
C GLU A 64 -8.40 -38.17 39.15
N GLU A 65 -8.92 -38.60 37.97
CA GLU A 65 -8.43 -39.38 36.82
C GLU A 65 -9.47 -39.35 35.64
N LYS A 66 -8.98 -39.49 34.38
CA LYS A 66 -9.66 -39.91 33.11
C LYS A 66 -10.72 -38.99 32.46
N ALA A 67 -10.76 -38.71 31.15
CA ALA A 67 -10.17 -39.35 29.97
C ALA A 67 -9.96 -38.32 28.82
N ALA A 68 -8.97 -38.58 27.96
CA ALA A 68 -8.54 -37.79 26.79
C ALA A 68 -9.26 -38.27 25.49
N PRO A 69 -8.88 -37.84 24.26
CA PRO A 69 -8.51 -36.52 23.73
C PRO A 69 -9.19 -36.19 22.37
N ALA A 70 -9.27 -34.91 21.98
CA ALA A 70 -9.34 -34.51 20.57
C ALA A 70 -8.50 -33.23 20.38
N GLU A 71 -7.55 -33.35 19.46
CA GLU A 71 -6.43 -32.44 19.19
C GLU A 71 -6.91 -31.15 18.51
N GLU A 72 -6.55 -29.99 19.07
CA GLU A 72 -6.45 -28.74 18.33
C GLU A 72 -4.98 -28.33 18.36
N ALA A 73 -4.24 -28.80 17.35
CA ALA A 73 -2.86 -28.40 17.11
C ALA A 73 -2.86 -26.95 16.59
N THR A 74 -2.41 -26.06 17.45
CA THR A 74 -1.99 -24.70 17.13
C THR A 74 -0.71 -24.79 16.30
N GLU A 75 -0.84 -24.59 14.99
CA GLU A 75 0.30 -24.49 14.09
C GLU A 75 0.84 -23.04 14.12
N GLU A 76 1.79 -22.81 15.02
CA GLU A 76 2.71 -21.66 14.97
C GLU A 76 3.58 -21.78 13.71
N VAL A 77 3.18 -21.09 12.63
CA VAL A 77 4.06 -20.91 11.48
C VAL A 77 5.01 -19.75 11.79
N ALA A 78 6.16 -20.08 12.36
CA ALA A 78 7.31 -19.19 12.45
C ALA A 78 7.70 -18.75 11.03
N VAL A 79 7.45 -17.49 10.70
CA VAL A 79 7.95 -16.87 9.47
C VAL A 79 9.41 -16.53 9.71
N SER A 80 10.29 -17.44 9.30
CA SER A 80 11.71 -17.15 9.15
C SER A 80 11.88 -16.06 8.09
N GLU A 81 12.47 -14.93 8.47
CA GLU A 81 12.98 -13.95 7.53
C GLU A 81 14.25 -14.47 6.87
N GLU A 82 14.12 -15.51 6.06
CA GLU A 82 15.17 -15.86 5.13
C GLU A 82 15.10 -14.86 3.98
N GLU A 83 16.17 -14.08 3.82
CA GLU A 83 16.52 -13.50 2.54
C GLU A 83 16.79 -14.66 1.56
N GLU A 84 15.72 -15.25 1.06
CA GLU A 84 15.76 -16.17 -0.09
C GLU A 84 16.48 -15.43 -1.21
N HIS A 85 17.76 -15.78 -1.37
CA HIS A 85 18.50 -15.49 -2.57
C HIS A 85 17.89 -16.38 -3.67
N ASP A 86 16.77 -15.92 -4.22
CA ASP A 86 16.08 -16.59 -5.33
C ASP A 86 17.05 -16.67 -6.52
N GLU A 87 17.79 -17.79 -6.62
CA GLU A 87 18.62 -18.18 -7.77
C GLU A 87 17.78 -18.52 -9.02
N PHE A 88 16.46 -18.33 -8.94
CA PHE A 88 15.57 -18.49 -10.07
C PHE A 88 15.89 -17.44 -11.16
N ALA A 89 16.68 -17.88 -12.13
CA ALA A 89 16.99 -17.12 -13.32
C ALA A 89 15.88 -17.34 -14.36
N PHE A 90 15.26 -16.24 -14.79
CA PHE A 90 14.45 -16.26 -16.00
C PHE A 90 15.37 -16.52 -17.19
N SER A 91 15.02 -17.48 -18.04
CA SER A 91 15.81 -17.90 -19.21
C SER A 91 15.81 -16.84 -20.31
N GLY A 92 16.51 -15.73 -20.08
CA GLY A 92 16.84 -14.75 -21.10
C GLY A 92 18.17 -15.10 -21.78
N GLU A 93 18.33 -14.70 -23.04
CA GLU A 93 19.64 -14.68 -23.67
C GLU A 93 20.64 -13.89 -22.80
N ARG A 94 21.87 -14.37 -22.69
CA ARG A 94 22.91 -13.75 -21.84
C ARG A 94 23.00 -12.24 -22.09
N GLY A 95 22.78 -11.44 -21.04
CA GLY A 95 22.85 -9.98 -21.08
C GLY A 95 21.53 -9.25 -21.38
N LYS A 96 20.47 -9.94 -21.82
CA LYS A 96 19.15 -9.33 -22.03
C LYS A 96 18.30 -9.39 -20.77
N ARG A 97 17.71 -8.25 -20.40
CA ARG A 97 16.74 -8.18 -19.30
C ARG A 97 15.40 -8.74 -19.76
N VAL A 98 14.98 -9.87 -19.18
CA VAL A 98 13.65 -10.45 -19.42
C VAL A 98 12.57 -9.45 -18.94
N PRO A 99 11.60 -9.08 -19.79
CA PRO A 99 10.53 -8.15 -19.44
C PRO A 99 9.55 -8.76 -18.43
N PHE A 100 8.87 -7.89 -17.67
CA PHE A 100 7.93 -8.27 -16.61
C PHE A 100 6.84 -9.22 -17.10
N ALA A 101 6.29 -8.96 -18.29
CA ALA A 101 5.21 -9.76 -18.86
C ALA A 101 5.65 -11.23 -19.06
N GLU A 102 6.81 -11.44 -19.70
CA GLU A 102 7.39 -12.77 -19.89
C GLU A 102 7.70 -13.44 -18.55
N LYS A 103 8.25 -12.69 -17.58
CA LYS A 103 8.52 -13.22 -16.24
C LYS A 103 7.25 -13.75 -15.59
N LEU A 104 6.19 -12.94 -15.58
CA LEU A 104 4.93 -13.30 -14.93
C LEU A 104 4.27 -14.52 -15.60
N LEU A 105 4.29 -14.59 -16.94
CA LEU A 105 3.73 -15.72 -17.69
C LEU A 105 4.54 -17.01 -17.53
N SER A 106 5.83 -16.90 -17.18
CA SER A 106 6.68 -18.05 -16.87
C SER A 106 6.45 -18.61 -15.46
N LEU A 107 5.67 -17.94 -14.61
CA LEU A 107 5.36 -18.40 -13.26
C LEU A 107 4.12 -19.29 -13.24
N ASN A 108 3.92 -19.96 -12.11
CA ASN A 108 2.75 -20.81 -11.84
C ASN A 108 1.44 -20.05 -12.02
N GLU A 109 0.39 -20.77 -12.43
CA GLU A 109 -0.96 -20.23 -12.65
C GLU A 109 -1.52 -19.53 -11.40
N ASN A 110 -1.20 -20.01 -10.21
CA ASN A 110 -1.60 -19.36 -8.95
C ASN A 110 -1.08 -17.92 -8.85
N VAL A 111 0.20 -17.69 -9.21
CA VAL A 111 0.80 -16.35 -9.16
C VAL A 111 0.21 -15.44 -10.23
N GLN A 112 -0.09 -16.00 -11.41
CA GLN A 112 -0.82 -15.30 -12.46
C GLN A 112 -2.22 -14.88 -11.98
N GLY A 113 -2.94 -15.77 -11.28
CA GLY A 113 -4.23 -15.48 -10.65
C GLY A 113 -4.16 -14.38 -9.57
N TYR A 114 -3.10 -14.35 -8.76
CA TYR A 114 -2.89 -13.28 -7.78
C TYR A 114 -2.67 -11.92 -8.45
N TYR A 115 -1.91 -11.91 -9.55
CA TYR A 115 -1.72 -10.69 -10.34
C TYR A 115 -3.05 -10.20 -10.91
N ASP A 116 -3.85 -11.10 -11.48
CA ASP A 116 -5.17 -10.78 -12.01
C ASP A 116 -6.09 -10.19 -10.93
N ALA A 117 -6.13 -10.79 -9.76
CA ALA A 117 -6.92 -10.28 -8.64
C ALA A 117 -6.51 -8.86 -8.24
N ILE A 118 -5.19 -8.59 -8.13
CA ILE A 118 -4.64 -7.28 -7.79
C ILE A 118 -4.95 -6.24 -8.87
N VAL A 119 -4.75 -6.59 -10.15
CA VAL A 119 -5.04 -5.67 -11.27
C VAL A 119 -6.52 -5.33 -11.30
N ASN A 120 -7.39 -6.31 -11.14
CA ASN A 120 -8.84 -6.11 -11.12
C ASN A 120 -9.25 -5.19 -9.96
N GLU A 121 -8.64 -5.35 -8.77
CA GLU A 121 -8.91 -4.45 -7.66
C GLU A 121 -8.50 -3.01 -7.99
N PHE A 122 -7.30 -2.78 -8.52
CA PHE A 122 -6.87 -1.45 -8.97
C PHE A 122 -7.75 -0.88 -10.09
N ALA A 123 -8.16 -1.70 -11.04
CA ALA A 123 -8.98 -1.31 -12.17
C ALA A 123 -10.44 -1.01 -11.77
N SER A 124 -10.91 -1.56 -10.64
CA SER A 124 -12.20 -1.22 -10.04
C SER A 124 -12.26 0.23 -9.56
N PHE A 125 -11.12 0.85 -9.23
CA PHE A 125 -11.05 2.24 -8.82
C PHE A 125 -11.07 3.22 -10.00
N ARG A 126 -11.60 4.41 -9.75
CA ARG A 126 -11.72 5.47 -10.73
C ARG A 126 -10.38 6.20 -10.92
N LYS A 127 -10.06 6.58 -12.16
CA LYS A 127 -8.86 7.36 -12.54
C LYS A 127 -7.51 6.70 -12.20
N ILE A 128 -7.49 5.40 -11.88
CA ILE A 128 -6.24 4.65 -11.80
C ILE A 128 -5.86 4.18 -13.20
N ASN A 129 -4.66 4.57 -13.63
CA ASN A 129 -4.06 4.17 -14.90
C ASN A 129 -2.97 3.13 -14.65
N ARG A 130 -3.05 2.03 -15.39
CA ARG A 130 -2.04 0.96 -15.38
C ARG A 130 -1.04 1.19 -16.53
N ARG A 131 0.25 1.12 -16.24
CA ARG A 131 1.33 1.11 -17.24
C ARG A 131 2.22 -0.11 -17.03
N ILE A 132 2.37 -0.92 -18.06
CA ILE A 132 3.26 -2.08 -18.05
C ILE A 132 4.60 -1.64 -18.63
N SER A 133 5.69 -1.97 -17.93
CA SER A 133 7.05 -1.62 -18.33
C SER A 133 7.95 -2.84 -18.20
N VAL A 134 9.14 -2.80 -18.82
CA VAL A 134 10.11 -3.89 -18.77
C VAL A 134 10.36 -4.42 -17.35
N PRO A 135 10.56 -3.60 -16.30
CA PRO A 135 10.80 -4.14 -14.96
C PRO A 135 9.52 -4.46 -14.15
N CYS A 136 8.39 -3.78 -14.40
CA CYS A 136 7.22 -3.84 -13.52
C CYS A 136 5.95 -3.30 -14.17
N THR A 137 4.80 -3.60 -13.55
CA THR A 137 3.53 -2.91 -13.78
C THR A 137 3.38 -1.79 -12.75
N SER A 138 3.16 -0.56 -13.20
CA SER A 138 2.93 0.61 -12.34
C SER A 138 1.48 1.07 -12.39
N PHE A 139 0.95 1.49 -11.25
CA PHE A 139 -0.38 2.09 -11.11
C PHE A 139 -0.26 3.54 -10.66
N ARG A 140 -0.92 4.44 -11.38
CA ARG A 140 -0.89 5.88 -11.09
C ARG A 140 -2.30 6.42 -10.91
N PHE A 141 -2.46 7.31 -9.94
CA PHE A 141 -3.66 8.11 -9.77
C PHE A 141 -3.31 9.56 -10.15
N GLY A 142 -3.79 10.00 -11.31
CA GLY A 142 -3.36 11.27 -11.89
C GLY A 142 -1.85 11.29 -12.17
N ARG A 143 -1.10 12.08 -11.39
CA ARG A 143 0.36 12.21 -11.52
C ARG A 143 1.14 11.40 -10.48
N GLU A 144 0.46 10.93 -9.43
CA GLU A 144 1.09 10.24 -8.31
C GLU A 144 1.20 8.74 -8.58
N LEU A 145 2.35 8.15 -8.23
CA LEU A 145 2.51 6.70 -8.21
C LEU A 145 1.88 6.13 -6.95
N VAL A 146 0.99 5.18 -7.15
CA VAL A 146 0.21 4.59 -6.06
C VAL A 146 0.71 3.20 -5.73
N ALA A 147 1.08 2.43 -6.76
CA ALA A 147 1.61 1.09 -6.59
C ALA A 147 2.53 0.67 -7.72
N LYS A 148 3.42 -0.28 -7.41
CA LYS A 148 4.19 -1.04 -8.39
C LYS A 148 4.09 -2.52 -8.09
N VAL A 149 3.92 -3.33 -9.12
CA VAL A 149 3.97 -4.79 -9.06
C VAL A 149 5.17 -5.25 -9.84
N ALA A 150 6.09 -5.93 -9.17
CA ALA A 150 7.31 -6.46 -9.76
C ALA A 150 7.41 -7.96 -9.46
N VAL A 151 8.02 -8.70 -10.39
CA VAL A 151 8.33 -10.12 -10.19
C VAL A 151 9.82 -10.24 -9.91
N ARG A 152 10.17 -10.92 -8.80
CA ARG A 152 11.55 -11.25 -8.45
C ARG A 152 11.62 -12.74 -8.10
N GLY A 153 12.44 -13.47 -8.83
CA GLY A 153 12.51 -14.92 -8.69
C GLY A 153 11.16 -15.56 -8.99
N ARG A 154 10.65 -16.40 -8.09
CA ARG A 154 9.32 -17.03 -8.22
C ARG A 154 8.18 -16.21 -7.59
N THR A 155 8.52 -15.11 -6.94
CA THR A 155 7.59 -14.35 -6.10
C THR A 155 7.22 -13.02 -6.74
N MET A 156 5.95 -12.64 -6.57
CA MET A 156 5.48 -11.29 -6.89
C MET A 156 5.62 -10.37 -5.67
N LYS A 157 6.16 -9.18 -5.87
CA LYS A 157 6.25 -8.11 -4.88
C LYS A 157 5.29 -6.98 -5.25
N LEU A 158 4.49 -6.55 -4.27
CA LEU A 158 3.61 -5.40 -4.37
C LEU A 158 4.21 -4.27 -3.53
N HIS A 159 4.43 -3.12 -4.16
CA HIS A 159 4.89 -1.89 -3.55
C HIS A 159 3.73 -0.89 -3.54
N LEU A 160 3.46 -0.25 -2.41
CA LEU A 160 2.32 0.65 -2.19
C LEU A 160 2.80 2.00 -1.62
N ALA A 161 2.08 3.07 -1.97
CA ALA A 161 2.29 4.42 -1.44
C ALA A 161 1.66 4.58 -0.04
N LEU A 162 2.03 3.69 0.87
CA LEU A 162 1.65 3.66 2.29
C LEU A 162 2.90 3.85 3.16
N ASP A 163 2.71 4.30 4.39
CA ASP A 163 3.78 4.28 5.40
C ASP A 163 3.83 2.88 6.05
N VAL A 164 5.04 2.37 6.27
CA VAL A 164 5.32 1.08 6.91
C VAL A 164 4.95 1.09 8.38
N LYS A 165 5.06 2.24 9.04
CA LYS A 165 4.82 2.42 10.48
C LYS A 165 3.35 2.31 10.88
N ASP A 166 2.44 2.48 9.93
CA ASP A 166 0.99 2.44 10.16
C ASP A 166 0.43 1.00 10.31
N PHE A 167 1.26 -0.03 10.08
CA PHE A 167 0.81 -1.42 9.99
C PHE A 167 1.67 -2.35 10.85
N ASP A 168 1.05 -3.41 11.36
CA ASP A 168 1.74 -4.45 12.11
C ASP A 168 2.55 -5.37 11.18
N GLU A 169 3.85 -5.43 11.43
CA GLU A 169 4.81 -6.27 10.69
C GLU A 169 4.47 -7.76 10.75
N ASN A 170 3.85 -8.24 11.84
CA ASN A 170 3.48 -9.65 11.99
C ASN A 170 2.28 -10.06 11.12
N VAL A 171 1.50 -9.09 10.65
CA VAL A 171 0.28 -9.36 9.87
C VAL A 171 0.58 -9.37 8.37
N TYR A 172 1.37 -8.41 7.91
CA TYR A 172 1.63 -8.21 6.47
C TYR A 172 3.05 -8.56 6.06
N PHE A 173 3.97 -8.74 7.00
CA PHE A 173 5.39 -9.01 6.74
C PHE A 173 5.98 -8.00 5.75
N GLN A 174 5.65 -6.73 5.97
CA GLN A 174 6.06 -5.64 5.10
C GLN A 174 7.54 -5.29 5.28
N LYS A 175 8.15 -4.77 4.22
CA LYS A 175 9.50 -4.22 4.22
C LYS A 175 9.46 -2.77 3.77
N ASP A 176 10.26 -1.93 4.42
CA ASP A 176 10.50 -0.58 3.95
C ASP A 176 11.51 -0.58 2.79
N MET A 177 11.18 0.12 1.72
CA MET A 177 11.99 0.31 0.53
C MET A 177 12.14 1.80 0.18
N SER A 178 11.86 2.70 1.13
CA SER A 178 12.00 4.15 1.01
C SER A 178 13.42 4.58 0.56
N ASP A 179 14.45 3.89 1.06
CA ASP A 179 15.86 4.14 0.72
C ASP A 179 16.20 3.87 -0.75
N VAL A 180 15.43 3.02 -1.42
CA VAL A 180 15.67 2.69 -2.82
C VAL A 180 14.98 3.72 -3.70
N LYS A 181 15.75 4.51 -4.44
CA LYS A 181 15.25 5.57 -5.34
C LYS A 181 14.09 5.14 -6.25
N ALA A 182 14.09 3.90 -6.72
CA ALA A 182 13.03 3.36 -7.58
C ALA A 182 11.69 3.15 -6.83
N TYR A 183 11.71 3.05 -5.50
CA TYR A 183 10.57 2.75 -4.64
C TYR A 183 10.30 3.84 -3.58
N ALA A 184 11.04 4.95 -3.58
CA ALA A 184 10.84 6.06 -2.64
C ALA A 184 9.39 6.59 -2.59
N GLU A 185 8.69 6.64 -3.73
CA GLU A 185 7.25 7.03 -3.80
C GLU A 185 6.29 5.93 -3.30
N VAL A 186 6.75 4.69 -3.23
CA VAL A 186 5.97 3.49 -2.87
C VAL A 186 6.76 2.61 -1.89
N PRO A 187 7.06 3.12 -0.68
CA PRO A 187 8.02 2.48 0.23
C PRO A 187 7.51 1.15 0.80
N PHE A 188 6.20 1.03 1.02
CA PHE A 188 5.58 -0.16 1.62
C PHE A 188 5.62 -1.36 0.69
N THR A 189 6.41 -2.39 1.02
CA THR A 189 6.59 -3.57 0.15
C THR A 189 6.12 -4.85 0.82
N VAL A 190 5.28 -5.63 0.13
CA VAL A 190 4.84 -6.96 0.59
C VAL A 190 5.06 -8.03 -0.47
N LYS A 191 5.38 -9.25 -0.03
CA LYS A 191 5.50 -10.43 -0.89
C LYS A 191 4.13 -11.11 -1.03
N VAL A 192 3.72 -11.41 -2.25
CA VAL A 192 2.48 -12.13 -2.56
C VAL A 192 2.84 -13.51 -3.09
N LYS A 193 2.83 -14.50 -2.19
CA LYS A 193 3.18 -15.91 -2.47
C LYS A 193 2.02 -16.89 -2.33
N SER A 194 0.93 -16.49 -1.70
CA SER A 194 -0.18 -17.37 -1.30
C SER A 194 -1.53 -16.66 -1.38
N ASP A 195 -2.62 -17.42 -1.29
CA ASP A 195 -4.00 -16.89 -1.29
C ASP A 195 -4.24 -15.90 -0.14
N ARG A 196 -3.71 -16.21 1.05
CA ARG A 196 -3.77 -15.30 2.20
C ARG A 196 -3.02 -14.00 1.91
N GLY A 197 -1.83 -14.10 1.32
CA GLY A 197 -1.06 -12.93 0.87
C GLY A 197 -1.82 -12.08 -0.15
N ALA A 198 -2.50 -12.71 -1.12
CA ALA A 198 -3.30 -12.01 -2.12
C ALA A 198 -4.52 -11.30 -1.50
N LYS A 199 -5.23 -11.95 -0.57
CA LYS A 199 -6.33 -11.33 0.19
C LYS A 199 -5.83 -10.13 1.02
N ASN A 200 -4.68 -10.27 1.68
CA ASN A 200 -4.06 -9.17 2.42
C ASN A 200 -3.63 -8.01 1.51
N ALA A 201 -3.06 -8.31 0.34
CA ALA A 201 -2.74 -7.30 -0.67
C ALA A 201 -3.98 -6.50 -1.11
N ILE A 202 -5.10 -7.17 -1.37
CA ILE A 202 -6.37 -6.52 -1.71
C ILE A 202 -6.87 -5.61 -0.57
N LYS A 203 -6.75 -6.05 0.69
CA LYS A 203 -7.09 -5.20 1.85
C LYS A 203 -6.22 -3.94 1.89
N LEU A 204 -4.90 -4.08 1.72
CA LEU A 204 -3.98 -2.95 1.70
C LEU A 204 -4.27 -1.98 0.56
N ILE A 205 -4.68 -2.47 -0.61
CA ILE A 205 -5.09 -1.63 -1.75
C ILE A 205 -6.34 -0.82 -1.39
N ASN A 206 -7.32 -1.44 -0.71
CA ASN A 206 -8.52 -0.73 -0.25
C ASN A 206 -8.18 0.35 0.78
N VAL A 207 -7.35 0.05 1.78
CA VAL A 207 -6.88 1.03 2.76
C VAL A 207 -6.14 2.18 2.08
N LEU A 208 -5.29 1.89 1.10
CA LEU A 208 -4.61 2.90 0.31
C LEU A 208 -5.61 3.79 -0.46
N ALA A 209 -6.64 3.20 -1.04
CA ALA A 209 -7.66 3.95 -1.78
C ALA A 209 -8.46 4.86 -0.85
N GLU A 210 -8.83 4.38 0.34
CA GLU A 210 -9.51 5.15 1.38
C GLU A 210 -8.66 6.33 1.85
N LYS A 211 -7.39 6.10 2.21
CA LYS A 211 -6.44 7.15 2.62
C LYS A 211 -6.26 8.23 1.54
N ARG A 212 -6.35 7.86 0.26
CA ARG A 212 -6.18 8.76 -0.89
C ARG A 212 -7.50 9.33 -1.42
N GLY A 213 -8.65 8.95 -0.84
CA GLY A 213 -9.97 9.38 -1.31
C GLY A 213 -10.31 8.91 -2.73
N ILE A 214 -9.86 7.72 -3.12
CA ILE A 214 -10.10 7.16 -4.45
C ILE A 214 -11.42 6.38 -4.45
N GLU A 215 -12.39 6.85 -5.22
CA GLU A 215 -13.69 6.21 -5.37
C GLU A 215 -13.64 4.94 -6.25
N LYS A 216 -14.43 3.93 -5.88
CA LYS A 216 -14.70 2.77 -6.75
C LYS A 216 -15.64 3.15 -7.91
N LYS A 217 -15.49 2.50 -9.05
CA LYS A 217 -16.42 2.59 -10.18
C LYS A 217 -17.71 1.86 -9.83
N ALA A 218 -18.85 2.48 -10.10
CA ALA A 218 -20.16 1.89 -9.80
C ALA A 218 -20.46 0.62 -10.61
N ARG A 219 -19.90 0.51 -11.83
CA ARG A 219 -20.06 -0.64 -12.72
C ARG A 219 -18.68 -1.01 -13.25
N TYR A 220 -18.01 -1.93 -12.57
CA TYR A 220 -16.74 -2.49 -13.02
C TYR A 220 -16.93 -3.97 -13.35
N GLU A 221 -16.55 -4.33 -14.56
CA GLU A 221 -16.50 -5.72 -15.00
C GLU A 221 -15.06 -6.21 -14.89
N LYS A 222 -14.90 -7.43 -14.36
CA LYS A 222 -13.58 -8.04 -14.22
C LYS A 222 -12.98 -8.30 -15.60
N ILE A 223 -11.68 -8.10 -15.68
CA ILE A 223 -10.88 -8.26 -16.89
C ILE A 223 -9.87 -9.38 -16.60
N ASP A 224 -9.62 -10.24 -17.59
CA ASP A 224 -8.51 -11.17 -17.55
C ASP A 224 -7.22 -10.42 -17.94
N ALA A 225 -6.43 -10.03 -16.93
CA ALA A 225 -5.26 -9.20 -17.16
C ALA A 225 -4.07 -10.01 -17.68
N VAL A 226 -4.02 -11.32 -17.40
CA VAL A 226 -3.03 -12.26 -17.90
C VAL A 226 -3.24 -12.55 -19.38
N ALA A 227 -4.49 -12.75 -19.83
CA ALA A 227 -4.82 -12.90 -21.24
C ALA A 227 -4.40 -11.67 -22.05
N LEU A 228 -4.71 -10.46 -21.56
CA LEU A 228 -4.26 -9.22 -22.19
C LEU A 228 -2.74 -9.11 -22.28
N LEU A 229 -2.02 -9.60 -21.26
CA LEU A 229 -0.55 -9.66 -21.32
C LEU A 229 -0.04 -10.61 -22.41
N LYS A 230 -0.68 -11.78 -22.57
CA LYS A 230 -0.34 -12.74 -23.62
C LYS A 230 -0.55 -12.14 -25.01
N GLU A 231 -1.61 -11.37 -25.21
CA GLU A 231 -1.88 -10.68 -26.48
C GLU A 231 -0.81 -9.63 -26.80
N THR A 232 -0.29 -8.92 -25.80
CA THR A 232 0.77 -7.91 -26.03
C THR A 232 2.14 -8.48 -26.41
N LEU A 233 2.36 -9.78 -26.20
CA LEU A 233 3.62 -10.46 -26.53
C LEU A 233 3.58 -11.22 -27.87
N LYS A 234 2.39 -11.34 -28.48
CA LYS A 234 2.22 -11.91 -29.82
C LYS A 234 2.54 -10.85 -30.87
#